data_AF-A0A958I192-F1
#
_entry.id   AF-A0A958I192-F1
#
_cell.length_a   1.000
_cell.length_b   1.000
_cell.length_c   1.000
_cell.angle_alpha   90.00
_cell.angle_beta   90.00
_cell.angle_gamma   90.00
#
_symmetry.space_group_name_H-M   'P 1'
#
loop_
_entity.id
_entity.type
_entity.pdbx_description
1 polymer ?
#
loop_
_entity_poly.entity_id
_entity_poly.type
_entity_poly.pdbx_seq_one_letter_code
_entity_poly.pdbx_strand_id
1 'polypeptide(L)'
;MKKLFRPSSLLLYFLTIFIFFFAGMLVAGLTGAAKGQGLAGGAIVFGYGFITACCAFILAIGAAYKFENIVIKKINRVFLGVMAMVAVFIAYRQLTRVEKATEAIKPPTETTRPADVKPKKAMPADSQ
;
A
#
# COMPACT_ATOMS: atom_id res chain seq x y z
N MET A 1 -13.11 34.70 -9.88
CA MET A 1 -12.99 34.00 -8.57
C MET A 1 -14.11 33.00 -8.28
N LYS A 2 -15.38 33.29 -8.63
CA LYS A 2 -16.53 32.39 -8.36
C LYS A 2 -16.39 30.96 -8.91
N LYS A 3 -15.53 30.71 -9.92
CA LYS A 3 -15.28 29.38 -10.49
C LYS A 3 -14.39 28.49 -9.61
N LEU A 4 -13.49 29.07 -8.81
CA LEU A 4 -12.49 28.32 -8.03
C LEU A 4 -13.09 27.64 -6.80
N PHE A 5 -14.13 28.25 -6.21
CA PHE A 5 -14.83 27.75 -5.02
C PHE A 5 -16.12 26.99 -5.36
N ARG A 6 -16.30 26.57 -6.62
CA ARG A 6 -17.44 25.71 -6.97
C ARG A 6 -17.24 24.32 -6.39
N PRO A 7 -18.31 23.62 -5.99
CA PRO A 7 -18.21 22.26 -5.48
C PRO A 7 -17.46 21.31 -6.42
N SER A 8 -17.68 21.44 -7.74
CA SER A 8 -16.97 20.64 -8.73
C SER A 8 -15.47 20.92 -8.78
N SER A 9 -15.04 22.17 -8.59
CA SER A 9 -13.63 22.54 -8.56
C SER A 9 -12.95 22.08 -7.27
N LEU A 10 -13.64 22.19 -6.12
CA LEU A 10 -13.17 21.65 -4.84
C LEU A 10 -12.97 20.13 -4.90
N LEU A 11 -13.93 19.42 -5.51
CA LEU A 11 -13.81 17.99 -5.73
C LEU A 11 -12.63 17.65 -6.64
N LEU A 12 -12.38 18.44 -7.69
CA LEU A 12 -11.20 18.26 -8.55
C LEU A 12 -9.93 18.34 -7.71
N TYR A 13 -9.77 19.38 -6.90
CA TYR A 13 -8.58 19.55 -6.08
C TYR A 13 -8.34 18.37 -5.14
N PHE A 14 -9.39 17.92 -4.44
CA PHE A 14 -9.33 16.80 -3.53
C PHE A 14 -8.92 15.50 -4.25
N LEU A 15 -9.62 15.16 -5.35
CA LEU A 15 -9.29 13.96 -6.14
C LEU A 15 -7.86 14.02 -6.69
N THR A 16 -7.43 15.19 -7.16
CA THR A 16 -6.10 15.34 -7.76
C THR A 16 -5.00 15.11 -6.71
N ILE A 17 -5.14 15.68 -5.51
CA ILE A 17 -4.19 15.44 -4.41
C ILE A 17 -4.06 13.95 -4.13
N PHE A 18 -5.19 13.25 -3.92
CA PHE A 18 -5.17 11.83 -3.58
C PHE A 18 -4.58 10.96 -4.69
N ILE A 19 -5.00 11.16 -5.94
CA ILE A 19 -4.55 10.33 -7.06
C ILE A 19 -3.05 10.52 -7.31
N PHE A 20 -2.58 11.77 -7.35
CA PHE A 20 -1.18 12.06 -7.64
C PHE A 20 -0.26 11.77 -6.45
N PHE A 21 -0.79 11.77 -5.22
CA PHE A 21 -0.07 11.27 -4.06
C PHE A 21 0.28 9.79 -4.21
N PHE A 22 -0.73 8.95 -4.46
CA PHE A 22 -0.48 7.52 -4.66
C PHE A 22 0.33 7.25 -5.94
N ALA A 23 0.11 8.02 -7.01
CA ALA A 23 0.93 7.90 -8.22
C ALA A 23 2.42 8.19 -7.92
N GLY A 24 2.73 9.23 -7.14
CA GLY A 24 4.11 9.53 -6.73
C GLY A 24 4.72 8.43 -5.87
N MET A 25 3.96 7.86 -4.93
CA MET A 25 4.40 6.71 -4.15
C MET A 25 4.69 5.48 -5.04
N LEU A 26 3.84 5.21 -6.03
CA LEU A 26 4.04 4.11 -6.98
C LEU A 26 5.30 4.32 -7.80
N VAL A 27 5.53 5.54 -8.31
CA VAL A 27 6.76 5.90 -9.04
C VAL A 27 8.00 5.66 -8.16
N ALA A 28 7.99 6.09 -6.90
CA ALA A 28 9.11 5.85 -5.97
C ALA A 28 9.37 4.35 -5.72
N GLY A 29 8.30 3.55 -5.68
CA GLY A 29 8.39 2.09 -5.57
C GLY A 29 9.00 1.45 -6.84
N LEU A 30 8.60 1.91 -8.02
CA LEU A 30 9.09 1.40 -9.30
C LEU A 30 10.55 1.78 -9.57
N THR A 31 10.96 3.01 -9.24
CA THR A 31 12.35 3.46 -9.38
C THR A 31 13.27 2.83 -8.34
N GLY A 32 12.71 2.19 -7.31
CA GLY A 32 13.48 1.61 -6.23
C GLY A 32 14.16 2.64 -5.35
N ALA A 33 13.64 3.88 -5.31
CA ALA A 33 14.23 5.01 -4.56
C ALA A 33 14.42 4.72 -3.06
N ALA A 34 13.69 3.74 -2.53
CA ALA A 34 13.69 3.34 -1.13
C ALA A 34 14.35 1.96 -0.86
N LYS A 35 14.98 1.34 -1.86
CA LYS A 35 15.59 0.00 -1.71
C LYS A 35 16.70 0.03 -0.66
N GLY A 36 16.66 -0.93 0.27
CA GLY A 36 17.68 -1.10 1.32
C GLY A 36 17.62 -0.09 2.46
N GLN A 37 16.63 0.83 2.48
CA GLN A 37 16.57 1.91 3.46
C GLN A 37 15.62 1.66 4.65
N GLY A 38 15.01 0.49 4.75
CA GLY A 38 14.13 0.12 5.88
C GLY A 38 13.04 1.17 6.14
N LEU A 39 12.98 1.69 7.37
CA LEU A 39 12.01 2.71 7.78
C LEU A 39 12.17 4.05 7.02
N ALA A 40 13.41 4.47 6.75
CA ALA A 40 13.69 5.69 5.99
C ALA A 40 13.17 5.59 4.54
N GLY A 41 13.15 4.37 3.99
CA GLY A 41 12.53 4.09 2.71
C GLY A 41 11.05 4.46 2.66
N GLY A 42 10.31 4.26 3.76
CA GLY A 42 8.91 4.68 3.88
C GLY A 42 8.75 6.20 3.78
N ALA A 43 9.61 6.96 4.47
CA ALA A 43 9.60 8.42 4.41
C ALA A 43 9.96 8.95 3.01
N ILE A 44 10.90 8.32 2.31
CA ILE A 44 11.25 8.68 0.93
C ILE A 44 10.05 8.47 0.01
N VAL A 45 9.42 7.29 0.04
CA VAL A 45 8.24 6.99 -0.79
C VAL A 45 7.10 7.96 -0.49
N PHE A 46 6.87 8.26 0.80
CA PHE A 46 5.87 9.25 1.22
C PHE A 46 6.19 10.65 0.68
N GLY A 47 7.46 11.08 0.76
CA GLY A 47 7.92 12.37 0.25
C GLY A 47 7.70 12.53 -1.24
N TYR A 48 7.97 11.48 -2.03
CA TYR A 48 7.64 11.46 -3.46
C TYR A 48 6.15 11.68 -3.70
N GLY A 49 5.28 10.97 -2.97
CA GLY A 49 3.84 11.18 -3.06
C GLY A 49 3.43 12.60 -2.68
N PHE A 50 4.01 13.16 -1.63
CA PHE A 50 3.69 14.52 -1.19
C PHE A 50 4.09 15.58 -2.22
N ILE A 51 5.32 15.51 -2.75
CA ILE A 51 5.82 16.46 -3.75
C ILE A 51 4.97 16.41 -5.02
N THR A 52 4.66 15.21 -5.53
CA THR A 52 3.83 15.07 -6.72
C THR A 52 2.40 15.58 -6.49
N ALA A 53 1.82 15.36 -5.31
CA ALA A 53 0.51 15.87 -4.95
C ALA A 53 0.48 17.41 -4.90
N CYS A 54 1.50 18.04 -4.32
CA CYS A 54 1.63 19.50 -4.29
C CYS A 54 1.71 20.08 -5.71
N CYS A 55 2.56 19.51 -6.57
CA CYS A 55 2.66 19.93 -7.97
C CYS A 55 1.33 19.77 -8.71
N ALA A 56 0.65 18.63 -8.53
CA ALA A 56 -0.61 18.35 -9.18
C ALA A 56 -1.75 19.25 -8.67
N PHE A 57 -1.74 19.62 -7.38
CA PHE A 57 -2.71 20.56 -6.82
C PHE A 57 -2.58 21.96 -7.43
N ILE A 58 -1.35 22.46 -7.62
CA ILE A 58 -1.11 23.74 -8.31
C ILE A 58 -1.64 23.68 -9.75
N LEU A 59 -1.38 22.59 -10.47
CA LEU A 59 -1.92 22.36 -11.81
C LEU A 59 -3.46 22.28 -11.80
N ALA A 60 -4.07 21.67 -10.77
CA ALA A 60 -5.51 21.57 -10.62
C ALA A 60 -6.17 22.94 -10.43
N ILE A 61 -5.54 23.85 -9.67
CA ILE A 61 -6.00 25.25 -9.53
C ILE A 61 -5.98 25.94 -10.90
N GLY A 62 -4.89 25.80 -11.67
CA GLY A 62 -4.79 26.33 -13.02
C GLY A 62 -5.86 25.75 -13.96
N ALA A 63 -6.09 24.44 -13.89
CA ALA A 63 -7.13 23.75 -14.65
C ALA A 63 -8.53 24.27 -14.30
N ALA A 64 -8.83 24.47 -13.01
CA ALA A 64 -10.12 25.00 -12.56
C ALA A 64 -10.34 26.47 -12.96
N TYR A 65 -9.26 27.24 -13.18
CA TYR A 65 -9.35 28.60 -13.70
C TYR A 65 -9.67 28.62 -15.20
N LYS A 66 -9.00 27.76 -15.98
CA LYS A 66 -9.05 27.77 -17.45
C LYS A 66 -10.25 27.01 -18.02
N PHE A 67 -10.61 25.86 -17.44
CA PHE A 67 -11.63 24.98 -18.02
C PHE A 67 -13.05 25.31 -17.60
N GLU A 68 -14.00 24.91 -18.44
CA GLU A 68 -15.42 25.01 -18.14
C GLU A 68 -15.88 23.91 -17.18
N ASN A 69 -16.97 24.18 -16.46
CA ASN A 69 -17.55 23.22 -15.51
C ASN A 69 -17.86 21.85 -16.13
N ILE A 70 -18.26 21.81 -17.40
CA ILE A 70 -18.61 20.55 -18.09
C ILE A 70 -17.35 19.68 -18.20
N VAL A 71 -16.21 20.28 -18.54
CA VAL A 71 -14.92 19.59 -18.61
C VAL A 71 -14.46 19.15 -17.22
N ILE A 72 -14.54 20.03 -16.22
CA ILE A 72 -14.18 19.70 -14.83
C ILE A 72 -14.98 18.51 -14.31
N LYS A 73 -16.30 18.46 -14.58
CA LYS A 73 -17.15 17.33 -14.19
C LYS A 73 -16.72 16.02 -14.87
N LYS A 74 -16.35 16.06 -16.16
CA LYS A 74 -15.82 14.89 -16.87
C LYS A 74 -14.52 14.40 -16.24
N ILE A 75 -13.58 15.31 -15.95
CA ILE A 75 -12.29 14.98 -15.30
C ILE A 75 -12.54 14.34 -13.93
N ASN A 76 -13.40 14.93 -13.10
CA ASN A 76 -13.75 14.37 -11.79
C ASN A 76 -14.33 12.97 -11.89
N ARG A 77 -15.17 12.71 -12.90
CA ARG A 77 -15.76 11.38 -13.11
C ARG A 77 -14.68 10.34 -13.45
N VAL A 78 -13.72 10.71 -14.29
CA VAL A 78 -12.57 9.86 -14.62
C VAL A 78 -11.73 9.60 -13.38
N PHE A 79 -11.38 10.66 -12.64
CA PHE A 79 -10.59 10.57 -11.41
C PHE A 79 -11.29 9.73 -10.32
N LEU A 80 -12.60 9.86 -10.15
CA LEU A 80 -13.39 8.99 -9.28
C LEU A 80 -13.31 7.53 -9.72
N GLY A 81 -13.43 7.25 -11.02
CA GLY A 81 -13.30 5.90 -11.56
C GLY A 81 -11.92 5.29 -11.28
N VAL A 82 -10.85 6.06 -11.47
CA VAL A 82 -9.48 5.64 -11.13
C VAL A 82 -9.35 5.36 -9.64
N MET A 83 -9.85 6.27 -8.78
CA MET A 83 -9.76 6.11 -7.33
C MET A 83 -10.54 4.88 -6.85
N ALA A 84 -11.73 4.64 -7.40
CA ALA A 84 -12.53 3.46 -7.11
C ALA A 84 -11.80 2.17 -7.55
N MET A 85 -11.19 2.16 -8.74
CA MET A 85 -10.42 1.01 -9.22
C MET A 85 -9.22 0.70 -8.30
N VAL A 86 -8.48 1.73 -7.86
CA VAL A 86 -7.38 1.57 -6.91
C VAL A 86 -7.88 1.03 -5.57
N ALA A 87 -9.01 1.56 -5.06
CA ALA A 87 -9.60 1.10 -3.81
C ALA A 87 -10.02 -0.38 -3.89
N VAL A 88 -10.70 -0.78 -4.97
CA VAL A 88 -11.08 -2.19 -5.21
C VAL A 88 -9.85 -3.08 -5.30
N PHE A 89 -8.81 -2.64 -6.02
CA PHE A 89 -7.56 -3.39 -6.12
C PHE A 89 -6.88 -3.61 -4.76
N ILE A 90 -6.81 -2.58 -3.92
CA ILE A 90 -6.25 -2.67 -2.56
C ILE A 90 -7.11 -3.59 -1.70
N ALA A 91 -8.44 -3.44 -1.72
CA ALA A 91 -9.36 -4.26 -0.95
C ALA A 91 -9.25 -5.75 -1.34
N TYR A 92 -9.23 -6.04 -2.65
CA TYR A 92 -9.04 -7.39 -3.17
C TYR A 92 -7.72 -8.00 -2.70
N ARG A 93 -6.61 -7.25 -2.84
CA ARG A 93 -5.29 -7.71 -2.42
C ARG A 93 -5.21 -7.97 -0.91
N GLN A 94 -5.89 -7.17 -0.09
CA GLN A 94 -5.96 -7.40 1.35
C GLN A 94 -6.76 -8.66 1.67
N LEU A 95 -7.91 -8.86 1.03
CA LEU A 95 -8.75 -10.04 1.26
C LEU A 95 -8.01 -11.33 0.89
N THR A 96 -7.35 -11.38 -0.26
CA THR A 96 -6.53 -12.54 -0.67
C THR A 96 -5.33 -12.77 0.26
N ARG A 97 -4.76 -11.71 0.85
CA ARG A 97 -3.68 -11.87 1.84
C ARG A 97 -4.18 -12.48 3.14
N VAL A 98 -5.37 -12.08 3.60
CA VAL A 98 -6.01 -12.64 4.78
C VAL A 98 -6.31 -14.12 4.56
N GLU A 99 -6.89 -14.48 3.41
CA GLU A 99 -7.21 -15.86 3.07
C GLU A 99 -5.95 -16.75 3.05
N LYS A 100 -4.86 -16.29 2.42
CA LYS A 100 -3.56 -17.00 2.45
C LYS A 100 -2.94 -17.09 3.84
N ALA A 101 -3.11 -16.06 4.68
CA ALA A 101 -2.63 -16.10 6.06
C ALA A 101 -3.44 -17.10 6.90
N THR A 102 -4.75 -17.22 6.66
CA THR A 102 -5.61 -18.20 7.32
C THR A 102 -5.31 -19.63 6.88
N GLU A 103 -5.03 -19.87 5.59
CA GLU A 103 -4.61 -21.19 5.10
C GLU A 103 -3.21 -21.62 5.59
N ALA A 104 -2.31 -20.65 5.84
CA ALA A 104 -0.98 -20.92 6.38
C ALA A 104 -0.99 -21.30 7.88
N ILE A 105 -2.11 -21.10 8.57
CA ILE A 105 -2.34 -21.58 9.94
C ILE A 105 -3.08 -22.93 9.87
N LYS A 106 -2.52 -23.91 9.15
CA LYS A 106 -2.83 -25.32 9.44
C LYS A 106 -2.03 -25.70 10.68
N PRO A 107 -2.63 -26.38 11.68
CA PRO A 107 -1.94 -26.73 12.90
C PRO A 107 -0.67 -27.54 12.57
N PRO A 108 0.45 -27.31 13.29
CA PRO A 108 1.65 -28.10 13.07
C PRO A 108 1.31 -29.57 13.24
N THR A 109 1.64 -30.38 12.22
CA THR A 109 1.73 -31.84 12.37
C THR A 109 2.52 -32.10 13.64
N GLU A 110 1.92 -32.82 14.59
CA GLU A 110 2.54 -33.19 15.86
C GLU A 110 3.98 -33.64 15.59
N THR A 111 4.94 -32.91 16.16
CA THR A 111 6.32 -33.36 16.25
C THR A 111 6.28 -34.69 16.98
N THR A 112 6.55 -35.77 16.26
CA THR A 112 6.75 -37.09 16.86
C THR A 112 7.90 -36.95 17.84
N ARG A 113 7.57 -36.86 19.12
CA ARG A 113 8.52 -36.90 20.23
C ARG A 113 9.32 -38.20 20.06
N PRO A 114 10.66 -38.20 20.06
CA PRO A 114 11.41 -39.44 20.01
C PRO A 114 11.10 -40.21 21.30
N ALA A 115 10.28 -41.26 21.17
CA ALA A 115 10.12 -42.26 22.20
C ALA A 115 11.45 -43.03 22.34
N ASP A 116 11.85 -43.23 23.60
CA ASP A 116 12.76 -44.27 24.07
C ASP A 116 14.25 -44.18 23.67
N VAL A 117 14.96 -43.26 24.32
CA VAL A 117 16.34 -43.59 24.75
C VAL A 117 16.24 -44.34 26.08
N LYS A 118 16.20 -45.68 26.02
CA LYS A 118 16.38 -46.54 27.19
C LYS A 118 17.69 -46.16 27.91
N PRO A 119 17.70 -46.02 29.25
CA PRO A 119 18.95 -45.82 29.97
C PRO A 119 19.80 -47.09 29.85
N LYS A 120 21.02 -46.92 29.30
CA LYS A 120 22.05 -47.94 29.22
C LYS A 120 22.40 -48.38 30.65
N LYS A 121 22.05 -49.62 30.99
CA LYS A 121 22.35 -50.28 32.28
C LYS A 121 23.85 -50.12 32.57
N ALA A 122 24.19 -49.50 33.71
CA ALA A 122 25.56 -49.44 34.18
C ALA A 122 26.07 -50.86 34.42
N MET A 123 27.18 -51.20 33.75
CA MET A 123 27.90 -52.46 33.93
C MET A 123 28.66 -52.37 35.25
N PRO A 124 28.55 -53.37 36.16
CA PRO A 124 29.32 -53.37 37.40
C PRO A 124 30.82 -53.47 37.07
N ALA A 125 31.61 -52.66 37.78
CA ALA A 125 33.06 -52.72 37.73
C ALA A 125 33.51 -54.08 38.28
N ASP A 126 34.03 -54.93 37.38
CA ASP A 126 34.76 -56.11 37.79
C ASP A 126 36.11 -55.67 38.36
N SER A 127 36.26 -55.96 39.65
CA SER A 127 37.50 -56.10 40.39
C SER A 127 38.43 -57.13 39.76
N GLN A 128 39.64 -56.69 39.36
CA GLN A 128 40.92 -57.41 39.51
C GLN A 128 42.05 -56.39 39.67
#